data_AF-A0A7Y2JQI2-F1
#
_entry.id   AF-A0A7Y2JQI2-F1
#
_cell.length_a   1.000
_cell.length_b   1.000
_cell.length_c   1.000
_cell.angle_alpha   90.00
_cell.angle_beta   90.00
_cell.angle_gamma   90.00
#
_symmetry.space_group_name_H-M   'P 1'
#
loop_
_entity.id
_entity.type
_entity.pdbx_description
1 polymer ?
#
loop_
_entity_poly.entity_id
_entity_poly.type
_entity_poly.pdbx_seq_one_letter_code
_entity_poly.pdbx_strand_id
1 'polypeptide(L)'
;GDPFEFEHYLTNAFDMLHSEGGRMLSIGLHCRLVGRPARALALKRALDHMAGHDGVWFATRLEIARHWAATHPAPSFERPSEMSKDRFVALFGEVFEHSPWIAERAWGLELGPTHDTATGMHAALTRVFRSASDEERLAVLNAHPDLAGKLAAAKRLTEASTAEQAAAGLDALTDEERAAFTGFNREYVAKFGFPFIIAVKDNTKASILEAFRRRIECDRATEFAEACRQVERIAELRLKDHFA
;
A
#
# COMPACT_ATOMS: atom_id res chain seq x y z
N GLY A 1 -8.84 31.84 37.08
CA GLY A 1 -10.12 32.50 37.27
C GLY A 1 -10.81 32.03 38.53
N ASP A 2 -11.65 32.89 39.08
CA ASP A 2 -12.51 32.59 40.22
C ASP A 2 -13.57 31.51 39.87
N PRO A 3 -14.37 31.01 40.83
CA PRO A 3 -15.40 30.00 40.56
C PRO A 3 -16.47 30.44 39.56
N PHE A 4 -16.85 31.72 39.54
CA PHE A 4 -17.87 32.25 38.64
C PHE A 4 -17.38 32.31 37.20
N GLU A 5 -16.17 32.84 36.97
CA GLU A 5 -15.54 32.85 35.64
C GLU A 5 -15.41 31.44 35.06
N PHE A 6 -15.13 30.45 35.91
CA PHE A 6 -15.02 29.06 35.48
C PHE A 6 -16.35 28.44 35.08
N GLU A 7 -17.40 28.65 35.89
CA GLU A 7 -18.77 28.24 35.55
C GLU A 7 -19.17 28.85 34.21
N HIS A 8 -19.03 30.16 34.08
CA HIS A 8 -19.41 30.91 32.89
C HIS A 8 -18.64 30.46 31.64
N TYR A 9 -17.34 30.20 31.78
CA TYR A 9 -16.53 29.65 30.70
C TYR A 9 -17.04 28.29 30.23
N LEU A 10 -17.32 27.36 31.15
CA LEU A 10 -17.80 26.02 30.80
C LEU A 10 -19.16 26.06 30.10
N THR A 11 -20.09 26.87 30.62
CA THR A 11 -21.42 27.07 30.04
C THR A 11 -21.30 27.64 28.63
N ASN A 12 -20.57 28.74 28.43
CA ASN A 12 -20.44 29.35 27.11
C ASN A 12 -19.72 28.45 26.11
N ALA A 13 -18.69 27.71 26.55
CA ALA A 13 -17.98 26.75 25.71
C ALA A 13 -18.92 25.62 25.25
N PHE A 14 -19.74 25.10 26.18
CA PHE A 14 -20.75 24.11 25.84
C PHE A 14 -21.80 24.67 24.88
N ASP A 15 -22.40 25.82 25.18
CA ASP A 15 -23.45 26.43 24.37
C ASP A 15 -22.97 26.68 22.93
N MET A 16 -21.73 27.16 22.78
CA MET A 16 -21.13 27.35 21.45
C MET A 16 -21.02 26.02 20.70
N LEU A 17 -20.44 24.98 21.32
CA LEU A 17 -20.28 23.66 20.68
C LEU A 17 -21.63 22.98 20.38
N HIS A 18 -22.62 23.16 21.25
CA HIS A 18 -23.98 22.65 21.05
C HIS A 18 -24.64 23.34 19.85
N SER A 19 -24.48 24.65 19.71
CA SER A 19 -25.00 25.43 18.57
C SER A 19 -24.35 25.07 17.22
N GLU A 20 -23.10 24.58 17.24
CA GLU A 20 -22.38 24.11 16.05
C GLU A 20 -22.74 22.68 15.61
N GLY A 21 -23.72 22.03 16.26
CA GLY A 21 -24.13 20.65 15.93
C GLY A 21 -23.43 19.56 16.74
N GLY A 22 -22.77 19.92 17.84
CA GLY A 22 -22.21 18.99 18.81
C GLY A 22 -20.77 18.57 18.50
N ARG A 23 -19.87 18.81 19.47
CA ARG A 23 -18.47 18.36 19.45
C ARG A 23 -18.05 17.93 20.87
N MET A 24 -16.88 17.30 20.98
CA MET A 24 -16.34 16.90 22.27
C MET A 24 -15.86 18.13 23.06
N LEU A 25 -16.49 18.41 24.21
CA LEU A 25 -15.98 19.36 25.20
C LEU A 25 -15.05 18.64 26.18
N SER A 26 -13.79 19.06 26.25
CA SER A 26 -12.83 18.55 27.23
C SER A 26 -12.74 19.49 28.42
N ILE A 27 -13.03 18.97 29.62
CA ILE A 27 -12.95 19.73 30.88
C ILE A 27 -11.75 19.24 31.69
N GLY A 28 -10.67 20.02 31.71
CA GLY A 28 -9.50 19.73 32.53
C GLY A 28 -9.77 19.99 34.02
N LEU A 29 -9.84 18.94 34.84
CA LEU A 29 -10.08 19.05 36.28
C LEU A 29 -8.82 18.73 37.08
N HIS A 30 -8.28 19.73 37.80
CA HIS A 30 -7.20 19.52 38.76
C HIS A 30 -7.78 19.13 40.14
N CYS A 31 -7.44 17.94 40.65
CA CYS A 31 -8.05 17.36 41.87
C CYS A 31 -8.09 18.33 43.06
N ARG A 32 -7.01 19.07 43.31
CA ARG A 32 -6.92 20.05 44.42
C ARG A 32 -7.74 21.33 44.21
N LEU A 33 -7.95 21.75 42.97
CA LEU A 33 -8.66 23.01 42.68
C LEU A 33 -10.16 22.76 42.57
N VAL A 34 -10.57 21.69 41.89
CA VAL A 34 -11.98 21.34 41.72
C VAL A 34 -12.64 20.94 43.04
N GLY A 35 -11.91 20.31 43.96
CA GLY A 35 -12.43 19.91 45.27
C GLY A 35 -12.68 21.06 46.25
N ARG A 36 -12.29 22.30 45.93
CA ARG A 36 -12.61 23.46 46.77
C ARG A 36 -14.13 23.69 46.72
N PRO A 37 -14.83 23.90 47.85
CA PRO A 37 -16.29 23.94 47.89
C PRO A 37 -16.95 24.85 46.84
N ALA A 38 -16.45 26.08 46.67
CA ALA A 38 -16.98 27.01 45.69
C ALA A 38 -16.75 26.54 44.23
N ARG A 39 -15.62 25.88 43.95
CA ARG A 39 -15.30 25.35 42.62
C ARG A 39 -16.09 24.08 42.31
N ALA A 40 -16.32 23.24 43.31
CA ALA A 40 -17.18 22.07 43.19
C ALA A 40 -18.63 22.47 42.89
N LEU A 41 -19.14 23.52 43.55
CA LEU A 41 -20.47 24.06 43.28
C LEU A 41 -20.56 24.64 41.86
N ALA A 42 -19.55 25.41 41.42
CA ALA A 42 -19.47 25.94 40.06
C ALA A 42 -19.46 24.83 38.99
N LEU A 43 -18.66 23.76 39.20
CA LEU A 43 -18.66 22.60 38.32
C LEU A 43 -20.04 21.92 38.29
N LYS A 44 -20.66 21.72 39.46
CA LYS A 44 -22.00 21.12 39.54
C LYS A 44 -23.01 21.91 38.70
N ARG A 45 -23.04 23.24 38.85
CA ARG A 45 -23.95 24.11 38.08
C ARG A 45 -23.71 24.04 36.58
N ALA A 46 -22.46 24.03 36.15
CA ALA A 46 -22.11 23.87 34.74
C ALA A 46 -22.58 22.50 34.20
N LEU A 47 -22.41 21.41 34.98
CA LEU A 47 -22.90 20.08 34.59
C LEU A 47 -24.43 20.01 34.58
N ASP A 48 -25.11 20.62 35.55
CA ASP A 48 -26.58 20.71 35.58
C ASP A 48 -27.11 21.47 34.36
N HIS A 49 -26.45 22.56 33.96
CA HIS A 49 -26.75 23.30 32.73
C HIS A 49 -26.64 22.40 31.51
N MET A 50 -25.48 21.75 31.32
CA MET A 50 -25.25 20.83 30.20
C MET A 50 -26.27 19.68 30.16
N ALA A 51 -26.65 19.13 31.32
CA ALA A 51 -27.63 18.06 31.42
C ALA A 51 -29.07 18.49 31.11
N GLY A 52 -29.35 19.79 31.09
CA GLY A 52 -30.64 20.37 30.69
C GLY A 52 -30.86 20.41 29.17
N HIS A 53 -29.86 20.09 28.36
CA HIS A 53 -29.95 20.09 26.90
C HIS A 53 -30.07 18.67 26.33
N ASP A 54 -30.84 18.54 25.25
CA ASP A 54 -30.96 17.28 24.51
C ASP A 54 -29.67 16.95 23.74
N GLY A 55 -29.41 15.65 23.56
CA GLY A 55 -28.29 15.15 22.77
C GLY A 55 -26.92 15.20 23.47
N VAL A 56 -26.89 15.48 24.78
CA VAL A 56 -25.64 15.54 25.56
C VAL A 56 -25.29 14.15 26.10
N TRP A 57 -24.09 13.68 25.77
CA TRP A 57 -23.56 12.40 26.23
C TRP A 57 -22.44 12.59 27.26
N PHE A 58 -22.74 12.30 28.53
CA PHE A 58 -21.75 12.25 29.60
C PHE A 58 -21.06 10.89 29.60
N ALA A 59 -19.96 10.79 28.86
CA ALA A 59 -19.24 9.54 28.64
C ALA A 59 -18.00 9.41 29.52
N THR A 60 -17.77 8.21 30.03
CA THR A 60 -16.46 7.76 30.50
C THR A 60 -15.52 7.53 29.31
N ARG A 61 -14.21 7.49 29.57
CA ARG A 61 -13.20 7.16 28.54
C ARG A 61 -13.45 5.80 27.87
N LEU A 62 -13.96 4.83 28.64
CA LEU A 62 -14.27 3.49 28.13
C LEU A 62 -15.47 3.51 27.17
N GLU A 63 -16.49 4.31 27.49
CA GLU A 63 -17.67 4.47 26.63
C GLU A 63 -17.32 5.18 25.32
N ILE A 64 -16.49 6.22 25.37
CA ILE A 64 -15.93 6.87 24.17
C ILE A 64 -15.18 5.84 23.30
N ALA A 65 -14.29 5.05 23.91
CA ALA A 65 -13.51 4.04 23.20
C ALA A 65 -14.41 2.97 22.55
N ARG A 66 -15.44 2.50 23.25
CA ARG A 66 -16.40 1.52 22.73
C ARG A 66 -17.25 2.08 21.60
N HIS A 67 -17.75 3.31 21.75
CA HIS A 67 -18.50 3.98 20.70
C HIS A 67 -17.63 4.13 19.44
N TRP A 68 -16.39 4.59 19.60
CA TRP A 68 -15.44 4.72 18.49
C TRP A 68 -15.20 3.38 17.79
N ALA A 69 -14.93 2.31 18.53
CA ALA A 69 -14.72 0.99 17.94
C ALA A 69 -15.96 0.45 17.19
N ALA A 70 -17.16 0.78 17.65
CA ALA A 70 -18.41 0.36 17.03
C ALA A 70 -18.77 1.19 15.79
N THR A 71 -18.53 2.50 15.80
CA THR A 71 -18.89 3.41 14.71
C THR A 71 -17.79 3.59 13.66
N HIS A 72 -16.54 3.33 14.05
CA HIS A 72 -15.36 3.38 13.20
C HIS A 72 -14.61 2.05 13.29
N PRO A 73 -15.24 0.92 12.89
CA PRO A 73 -14.57 -0.37 12.93
C PRO A 73 -13.32 -0.33 12.05
N ALA A 74 -12.24 -0.95 12.51
CA ALA A 74 -11.04 -1.07 11.70
C ALA A 74 -11.38 -1.83 10.41
N PRO A 75 -10.91 -1.36 9.24
CA PRO A 75 -11.12 -2.08 8.00
C PRO A 75 -10.52 -3.48 8.12
N SER A 76 -11.32 -4.52 7.88
CA SER A 76 -10.82 -5.88 7.76
C SER A 76 -10.27 -6.09 6.36
N PHE A 77 -9.00 -6.42 6.25
CA PHE A 77 -8.41 -6.94 5.03
C PHE A 77 -7.93 -8.37 5.29
N GLU A 78 -7.95 -9.21 4.25
CA GLU A 78 -7.38 -10.55 4.37
C GLU A 78 -5.88 -10.41 4.64
N ARG A 79 -5.43 -10.97 5.76
CA ARG A 79 -4.03 -10.89 6.19
C ARG A 79 -3.23 -12.02 5.55
N PRO A 80 -2.21 -11.74 4.74
CA PRO A 80 -1.33 -12.77 4.18
C PRO A 80 -0.81 -13.79 5.21
N SER A 81 -0.50 -13.32 6.42
CA SER A 81 -0.03 -14.17 7.52
C SER A 81 -1.08 -15.15 8.06
N GLU A 82 -2.36 -14.90 7.81
CA GLU A 82 -3.49 -15.72 8.28
C GLU A 82 -4.13 -16.54 7.13
N MET A 83 -3.62 -16.43 5.89
CA MET A 83 -4.16 -17.12 4.73
C MET A 83 -3.79 -18.61 4.69
N SER A 84 -4.71 -19.43 4.18
CA SER A 84 -4.38 -20.78 3.72
C SER A 84 -3.38 -20.72 2.56
N LYS A 85 -2.61 -21.78 2.38
CA LYS A 85 -1.65 -21.87 1.26
C LYS A 85 -2.31 -21.63 -0.09
N ASP A 86 -3.46 -22.28 -0.34
CA ASP A 86 -4.17 -22.17 -1.62
C ASP A 86 -4.66 -20.73 -1.87
N ARG A 87 -5.17 -20.06 -0.83
CA ARG A 87 -5.59 -18.65 -0.94
C ARG A 87 -4.41 -17.71 -1.18
N PHE A 88 -3.32 -17.94 -0.45
CA PHE A 88 -2.10 -17.15 -0.58
C PHE A 88 -1.50 -17.27 -2.00
N VAL A 89 -1.40 -18.49 -2.53
CA VAL A 89 -0.86 -18.72 -3.88
C VAL A 89 -1.81 -18.17 -4.95
N ALA A 90 -3.14 -18.27 -4.76
CA ALA A 90 -4.09 -17.68 -5.68
C ALA A 90 -3.99 -16.14 -5.76
N LEU A 91 -3.62 -15.48 -4.66
CA LEU A 91 -3.48 -14.02 -4.60
C LEU A 91 -2.09 -13.53 -5.03
N PHE A 92 -1.03 -14.20 -4.57
CA PHE A 92 0.36 -13.73 -4.73
C PHE A 92 1.17 -14.52 -5.77
N GLY A 93 0.63 -15.60 -6.32
CA GLY A 93 1.33 -16.48 -7.26
C GLY A 93 1.70 -15.82 -8.58
N GLU A 94 0.94 -14.81 -9.01
CA GLU A 94 1.18 -14.05 -10.25
C GLU A 94 1.97 -12.74 -10.02
N VAL A 95 2.39 -12.46 -8.78
CA VAL A 95 3.23 -11.28 -8.49
C VAL A 95 4.53 -11.37 -9.28
N PHE A 96 5.12 -12.56 -9.34
CA PHE A 96 6.17 -12.90 -10.28
C PHE A 96 5.56 -13.67 -11.44
N GLU A 97 5.72 -13.15 -12.64
CA GLU A 97 5.04 -13.66 -13.83
C GLU A 97 5.26 -15.16 -14.03
N HIS A 98 4.16 -15.92 -14.12
CA HIS A 98 4.16 -17.39 -14.31
C HIS A 98 5.11 -18.14 -13.35
N SER A 99 5.33 -17.61 -12.15
CA SER A 99 6.28 -18.14 -11.18
C SER A 99 5.65 -18.34 -9.80
N PRO A 100 4.53 -19.11 -9.69
CA PRO A 100 3.80 -19.28 -8.44
C PRO A 100 4.62 -19.97 -7.34
N TRP A 101 5.66 -20.72 -7.73
CA TRP A 101 6.59 -21.37 -6.80
C TRP A 101 7.25 -20.37 -5.82
N ILE A 102 7.38 -19.09 -6.20
CA ILE A 102 7.91 -18.04 -5.31
C ILE A 102 6.95 -17.81 -4.15
N ALA A 103 5.65 -17.69 -4.43
CA ALA A 103 4.61 -17.56 -3.41
C ALA A 103 4.49 -18.84 -2.57
N GLU A 104 4.54 -20.01 -3.20
CA GLU A 104 4.49 -21.29 -2.48
C GLU A 104 5.63 -21.44 -1.46
N ARG A 105 6.86 -21.09 -1.85
CA ARG A 105 8.02 -21.13 -0.95
C ARG A 105 7.96 -20.02 0.10
N ALA A 106 7.46 -18.83 -0.25
CA ALA A 106 7.34 -17.72 0.69
C ALA A 106 6.33 -18.02 1.80
N TRP A 107 5.21 -18.67 1.48
CA TRP A 107 4.26 -19.15 2.48
C TRP A 107 4.92 -20.13 3.46
N GLY A 108 5.82 -20.98 2.98
CA GLY A 108 6.62 -21.90 3.79
C GLY A 108 7.67 -21.25 4.70
N LEU A 109 7.91 -19.93 4.59
CA LEU A 109 8.82 -19.18 5.48
C LEU A 109 8.16 -18.71 6.78
N GLU A 110 6.92 -19.14 7.07
CA GLU A 110 6.12 -18.74 8.24
C GLU A 110 5.93 -17.22 8.36
N LEU A 111 4.95 -16.70 7.62
CA LEU A 111 4.65 -15.27 7.61
C LEU A 111 4.00 -14.83 8.94
N GLY A 112 4.57 -13.79 9.57
CA GLY A 112 3.94 -13.08 10.69
C GLY A 112 3.32 -11.72 10.29
N PRO A 113 2.74 -10.98 11.27
CA PRO A 113 2.00 -9.72 11.02
C PRO A 113 2.79 -8.61 10.31
N THR A 114 4.13 -8.66 10.34
CA THR A 114 4.99 -7.73 9.59
C THR A 114 4.85 -7.89 8.08
N HIS A 115 4.37 -9.05 7.62
CA HIS A 115 4.15 -9.36 6.20
C HIS A 115 2.76 -8.95 5.71
N ASP A 116 1.87 -8.47 6.59
CA ASP A 116 0.51 -8.03 6.22
C ASP A 116 0.50 -6.63 5.58
N THR A 117 1.56 -6.30 4.85
CA THR A 117 1.75 -5.03 4.14
C THR A 117 2.42 -5.29 2.80
N ALA A 118 2.25 -4.40 1.82
CA ALA A 118 2.94 -4.50 0.53
C ALA A 118 4.46 -4.64 0.68
N THR A 119 5.08 -3.85 1.57
CA THR A 119 6.53 -3.91 1.85
C THR A 119 6.93 -5.25 2.48
N GLY A 120 6.15 -5.74 3.43
CA GLY A 120 6.42 -7.02 4.08
C GLY A 120 6.30 -8.19 3.12
N MET A 121 5.24 -8.22 2.31
CA MET A 121 5.08 -9.21 1.24
C MET A 121 6.19 -9.15 0.20
N HIS A 122 6.61 -7.94 -0.19
CA HIS A 122 7.72 -7.76 -1.12
C HIS A 122 9.01 -8.36 -0.56
N ALA A 123 9.33 -8.08 0.71
CA ALA A 123 10.50 -8.64 1.37
C ALA A 123 10.46 -10.18 1.43
N ALA A 124 9.29 -10.78 1.72
CA ALA A 124 9.13 -12.23 1.78
C ALA A 124 9.34 -12.90 0.40
N LEU A 125 8.70 -12.37 -0.65
CA LEU A 125 8.79 -12.95 -1.99
C LEU A 125 10.18 -12.72 -2.61
N THR A 126 10.76 -11.52 -2.45
CA THR A 126 12.11 -11.24 -2.96
C THR A 126 13.19 -12.03 -2.24
N ARG A 127 13.02 -12.34 -0.95
CA ARG A 127 13.92 -13.27 -0.24
C ARG A 127 13.97 -14.62 -0.94
N VAL A 128 12.81 -15.19 -1.27
CA VAL A 128 12.74 -16.47 -2.01
C VAL A 128 13.41 -16.35 -3.38
N PHE A 129 13.11 -15.30 -4.13
CA PHE A 129 13.68 -15.06 -5.45
C PHE A 129 15.22 -14.93 -5.42
N ARG A 130 15.76 -14.14 -4.49
CA ARG A 130 17.21 -13.93 -4.33
C ARG A 130 17.95 -15.18 -3.85
N SER A 131 17.30 -16.02 -3.06
CA SER A 131 17.86 -17.29 -2.59
C SER A 131 17.75 -18.43 -3.60
N ALA A 132 17.05 -18.22 -4.71
CA ALA A 132 16.91 -19.21 -5.77
C ALA A 132 18.17 -19.33 -6.63
N SER A 133 18.33 -20.48 -7.28
CA SER A 133 19.42 -20.73 -8.21
C SER A 133 19.39 -19.75 -9.39
N ASP A 134 20.53 -19.58 -10.07
CA ASP A 134 20.61 -18.77 -11.28
C ASP A 134 19.66 -19.30 -12.38
N GLU A 135 19.46 -20.62 -12.44
CA GLU A 135 18.54 -21.28 -13.38
C GLU A 135 17.08 -20.92 -13.10
N GLU A 136 16.65 -21.00 -11.83
CA GLU A 136 15.30 -20.59 -11.43
C GLU A 136 15.06 -19.10 -11.64
N ARG A 137 16.05 -18.26 -11.31
CA ARG A 137 15.97 -16.81 -11.57
C ARG A 137 15.89 -16.53 -13.07
N LEU A 138 16.69 -17.21 -13.89
CA LEU A 138 16.63 -17.10 -15.35
C LEU A 138 15.28 -17.56 -15.90
N ALA A 139 14.70 -18.62 -15.36
CA ALA A 139 13.36 -19.09 -15.74
C ALA A 139 12.30 -18.02 -15.46
N VAL A 140 12.36 -17.34 -14.31
CA VAL A 140 11.49 -16.20 -13.99
C VAL A 140 11.69 -15.08 -15.01
N LEU A 141 12.93 -14.70 -15.34
CA LEU A 141 13.18 -13.67 -16.36
C LEU A 141 12.59 -14.06 -17.72
N ASN A 142 12.75 -15.32 -18.15
CA ASN A 142 12.22 -15.82 -19.41
C ASN A 142 10.69 -15.94 -19.44
N ALA A 143 10.06 -16.10 -18.29
CA ALA A 143 8.63 -16.13 -18.16
C ALA A 143 7.98 -14.74 -18.32
N HIS A 144 8.76 -13.66 -18.21
CA HIS A 144 8.26 -12.30 -18.47
C HIS A 144 8.04 -12.11 -19.98
N PRO A 145 6.83 -11.76 -20.43
CA PRO A 145 6.61 -11.49 -21.84
C PRO A 145 7.42 -10.27 -22.26
N ASP A 146 7.93 -10.30 -23.48
CA ASP A 146 8.72 -9.22 -24.02
C ASP A 146 7.87 -7.94 -24.16
N LEU A 147 8.50 -6.78 -24.03
CA LEU A 147 7.80 -5.50 -24.06
C LEU A 147 6.96 -5.34 -25.34
N ALA A 148 7.49 -5.79 -26.48
CA ALA A 148 6.83 -5.73 -27.79
C ALA A 148 5.68 -6.75 -27.96
N GLY A 149 5.83 -7.97 -27.43
CA GLY A 149 4.73 -8.93 -27.33
C GLY A 149 3.62 -8.47 -26.39
N LYS A 150 3.94 -7.84 -25.26
CA LYS A 150 2.92 -7.20 -24.40
C LYS A 150 2.20 -6.05 -25.11
N LEU A 151 2.93 -5.22 -25.86
CA LEU A 151 2.39 -4.15 -26.70
C LEU A 151 1.46 -4.63 -27.83
N ALA A 152 1.69 -5.84 -28.36
CA ALA A 152 0.82 -6.47 -29.36
C ALA A 152 -0.37 -7.20 -28.71
N ALA A 153 -0.14 -7.77 -27.52
CA ALA A 153 -1.12 -8.52 -26.75
C ALA A 153 -1.95 -7.67 -25.78
N ALA A 154 -1.74 -6.35 -25.68
CA ALA A 154 -2.57 -5.43 -24.89
C ALA A 154 -4.07 -5.48 -25.27
N LYS A 155 -4.44 -6.08 -26.41
CA LYS A 155 -5.84 -6.42 -26.76
C LYS A 155 -6.35 -7.75 -26.17
N ARG A 156 -5.51 -8.53 -25.47
CA ARG A 156 -5.76 -9.93 -25.05
C ARG A 156 -5.15 -10.32 -23.68
N LEU A 157 -4.51 -9.41 -22.95
CA LEU A 157 -3.82 -9.70 -21.68
C LEU A 157 -4.70 -9.47 -20.44
N THR A 158 -4.29 -10.08 -19.33
CA THR A 158 -4.91 -9.99 -17.99
C THR A 158 -4.93 -8.55 -17.45
N GLU A 159 -5.89 -8.23 -16.57
CA GLU A 159 -6.13 -6.87 -16.06
C GLU A 159 -4.88 -6.20 -15.45
N ALA A 160 -4.04 -6.96 -14.74
CA ALA A 160 -2.80 -6.47 -14.13
C ALA A 160 -1.75 -6.00 -15.17
N SER A 161 -1.59 -6.71 -16.29
CA SER A 161 -0.61 -6.33 -17.32
C SER A 161 -1.07 -5.16 -18.17
N THR A 162 -2.39 -4.94 -18.31
CA THR A 162 -2.95 -3.81 -19.07
C THR A 162 -2.80 -2.49 -18.29
N ALA A 163 -3.00 -2.51 -16.97
CA ALA A 163 -2.85 -1.34 -16.12
C ALA A 163 -1.40 -0.84 -16.01
N GLU A 164 -0.42 -1.75 -16.05
CA GLU A 164 1.01 -1.41 -16.00
C GLU A 164 1.50 -0.62 -17.21
N GLN A 165 0.87 -0.78 -18.38
CA GLN A 165 1.37 -0.24 -19.65
C GLN A 165 0.72 1.06 -20.08
N ALA A 166 -0.56 1.25 -19.73
CA ALA A 166 -1.27 2.51 -19.96
C ALA A 166 -0.53 3.70 -19.30
N ALA A 167 0.12 3.47 -18.16
CA ALA A 167 0.86 4.50 -17.43
C ALA A 167 2.10 5.05 -18.18
N ALA A 168 2.71 4.29 -19.08
CA ALA A 168 3.91 4.72 -19.81
C ALA A 168 3.65 5.22 -21.24
N GLY A 169 2.39 5.30 -21.66
CA GLY A 169 2.01 5.73 -23.02
C GLY A 169 2.47 4.76 -24.11
N LEU A 170 2.66 3.49 -23.75
CA LEU A 170 3.11 2.41 -24.64
C LEU A 170 1.95 1.87 -25.50
N ASP A 171 0.71 2.12 -25.09
CA ASP A 171 -0.53 1.84 -25.84
C ASP A 171 -0.67 2.61 -27.15
N ALA A 172 0.07 3.72 -27.32
CA ALA A 172 0.00 4.62 -28.48
C ALA A 172 1.28 4.65 -29.34
N LEU A 173 2.03 3.54 -29.44
CA LEU A 173 3.22 3.46 -30.31
C LEU A 173 2.86 3.45 -31.80
N THR A 174 3.65 4.17 -32.61
CA THR A 174 3.60 4.06 -34.07
C THR A 174 4.13 2.70 -34.54
N ASP A 175 3.80 2.30 -35.77
CA ASP A 175 4.33 1.06 -36.35
C ASP A 175 5.86 1.04 -36.45
N GLU A 176 6.47 2.19 -36.71
CA GLU A 176 7.93 2.37 -36.75
C GLU A 176 8.56 2.19 -35.37
N GLU A 177 7.95 2.77 -34.33
CA GLU A 177 8.42 2.60 -32.95
C GLU A 177 8.28 1.15 -32.49
N ARG A 178 7.18 0.48 -32.84
CA ARG A 178 6.97 -0.94 -32.55
C ARG A 178 8.02 -1.81 -33.24
N ALA A 179 8.37 -1.52 -34.49
CA ALA A 179 9.42 -2.22 -35.22
C ALA A 179 10.79 -2.03 -34.55
N ALA A 180 11.11 -0.81 -34.11
CA ALA A 180 12.35 -0.51 -33.38
C ALA A 180 12.43 -1.29 -32.06
N PHE A 181 11.38 -1.27 -31.24
CA PHE A 181 11.33 -2.05 -29.99
C PHE A 181 11.45 -3.56 -30.23
N THR A 182 10.85 -4.07 -31.30
CA THR A 182 10.97 -5.49 -31.67
C THR A 182 12.39 -5.85 -32.08
N GLY A 183 13.06 -4.98 -32.84
CA GLY A 183 14.47 -5.13 -33.23
C GLY A 183 15.39 -5.14 -32.01
N PHE A 184 15.22 -4.16 -31.13
CA PHE A 184 15.93 -4.06 -29.85
C PHE A 184 15.74 -5.32 -29.00
N ASN A 185 14.51 -5.77 -28.76
CA ASN A 185 14.27 -7.00 -27.98
C ASN A 185 14.96 -8.22 -28.59
N ARG A 186 14.98 -8.35 -29.93
CA ARG A 186 15.65 -9.48 -30.60
C ARG A 186 17.16 -9.46 -30.35
N GLU A 187 17.79 -8.31 -30.48
CA GLU A 187 19.22 -8.14 -30.20
C GLU A 187 19.55 -8.43 -28.74
N TYR A 188 18.71 -7.93 -27.83
CA TYR A 188 18.86 -8.16 -26.40
C TYR A 188 18.79 -9.64 -26.03
N VAL A 189 17.76 -10.34 -26.51
CA VAL A 189 17.57 -11.78 -26.25
C VAL A 189 18.73 -12.58 -26.86
N ALA A 190 19.19 -12.22 -28.06
CA ALA A 190 20.34 -12.87 -28.69
C ALA A 190 21.63 -12.70 -27.87
N LYS A 191 21.84 -11.54 -27.24
CA LYS A 191 23.03 -11.27 -26.43
C LYS A 191 22.97 -11.94 -25.04
N PHE A 192 21.85 -11.81 -24.35
CA PHE A 192 21.77 -12.14 -22.91
C PHE A 192 21.03 -13.45 -22.61
N GLY A 193 20.16 -13.90 -23.53
CA GLY A 193 19.37 -15.12 -23.40
C GLY A 193 18.10 -14.99 -22.56
N PHE A 194 17.64 -13.75 -22.32
CA PHE A 194 16.38 -13.43 -21.63
C PHE A 194 15.81 -12.10 -22.14
N PRO A 195 14.50 -11.83 -21.99
CA PRO A 195 13.88 -10.62 -22.51
C PRO A 195 14.31 -9.35 -21.77
N PHE A 196 14.19 -8.20 -22.43
CA PHE A 196 14.40 -6.91 -21.79
C PHE A 196 13.26 -6.61 -20.81
N ILE A 197 13.61 -6.49 -19.52
CA ILE A 197 12.65 -6.25 -18.43
C ILE A 197 12.93 -4.90 -17.80
N ILE A 198 11.88 -4.09 -17.63
CA ILE A 198 11.94 -2.80 -16.96
C ILE A 198 10.60 -2.50 -16.29
N ALA A 199 10.62 -1.85 -15.12
CA ALA A 199 9.41 -1.39 -14.44
C ALA A 199 8.75 -0.24 -15.20
N VAL A 200 7.76 -0.56 -16.04
CA VAL A 200 7.11 0.39 -16.95
C VAL A 200 6.46 1.56 -16.21
N LYS A 201 5.84 1.35 -15.05
CA LYS A 201 5.21 2.42 -14.25
C LYS A 201 6.21 3.49 -13.75
N ASP A 202 7.50 3.16 -13.66
CA ASP A 202 8.54 4.11 -13.26
C ASP A 202 9.19 4.82 -14.46
N ASN A 203 8.77 4.50 -15.69
CA ASN A 203 9.49 4.87 -16.90
C ASN A 203 8.60 5.49 -17.96
N THR A 204 9.21 6.35 -18.77
CA THR A 204 8.61 6.89 -19.99
C THR A 204 9.19 6.17 -21.21
N LYS A 205 8.54 6.27 -22.36
CA LYS A 205 9.09 5.74 -23.63
C LYS A 205 10.54 6.16 -23.88
N ALA A 206 10.87 7.43 -23.60
CA ALA A 206 12.23 7.96 -23.77
C ALA A 206 13.23 7.28 -22.81
N SER A 207 12.87 7.16 -21.52
CA SER A 207 13.75 6.53 -20.53
C SER A 207 13.93 5.04 -20.77
N ILE A 208 12.91 4.35 -21.31
CA ILE A 208 13.02 2.94 -21.73
C ILE A 208 14.06 2.79 -22.85
N LEU A 209 14.02 3.64 -23.88
CA LEU A 209 14.98 3.60 -24.98
C LEU A 209 16.40 3.92 -24.52
N GLU A 210 16.57 4.89 -23.63
CA GLU A 210 17.87 5.20 -23.02
C GLU A 210 18.39 4.04 -22.17
N ALA A 211 17.54 3.45 -21.34
CA ALA A 211 17.88 2.29 -20.54
C ALA A 211 18.29 1.11 -21.42
N PHE A 212 17.59 0.89 -22.53
CA PHE A 212 17.92 -0.14 -23.50
C PHE A 212 19.32 0.06 -24.10
N ARG A 213 19.60 1.27 -24.63
CA ARG A 213 20.90 1.63 -25.22
C ARG A 213 22.05 1.50 -24.22
N ARG A 214 21.82 1.83 -22.95
CA ARG A 214 22.83 1.68 -21.91
C ARG A 214 23.07 0.22 -21.54
N ARG A 215 21.99 -0.57 -21.39
CA ARG A 215 22.02 -1.95 -20.89
C ARG A 215 22.54 -2.94 -21.92
N ILE A 216 22.29 -2.69 -23.21
CA ILE A 216 22.81 -3.55 -24.28
C ILE A 216 24.34 -3.56 -24.34
N GLU A 217 25.03 -2.54 -23.83
CA GLU A 217 26.49 -2.46 -23.76
C GLU A 217 27.09 -3.23 -22.58
N CYS A 218 26.28 -3.61 -21.58
CA CYS A 218 26.76 -4.31 -20.39
C CYS A 218 27.18 -5.76 -20.68
N ASP A 219 27.98 -6.32 -19.78
CA ASP A 219 28.25 -7.76 -19.73
C ASP A 219 27.03 -8.52 -19.16
N ARG A 220 26.97 -9.82 -19.43
CA ARG A 220 25.81 -10.65 -19.07
C ARG A 220 25.55 -10.74 -17.57
N ALA A 221 26.59 -10.73 -16.73
CA ALA A 221 26.41 -10.86 -15.29
C ALA A 221 25.83 -9.57 -14.68
N THR A 222 26.37 -8.41 -15.10
CA THR A 222 25.83 -7.10 -14.75
C THR A 222 24.37 -6.96 -15.19
N GLU A 223 24.06 -7.37 -16.41
CA GLU A 223 22.71 -7.25 -16.95
C GLU A 223 21.72 -8.22 -16.27
N PHE A 224 22.14 -9.44 -15.97
CA PHE A 224 21.31 -10.38 -15.22
C PHE A 224 20.93 -9.83 -13.85
N ALA A 225 21.86 -9.17 -13.16
CA ALA A 225 21.59 -8.50 -11.89
C ALA A 225 20.62 -7.31 -12.05
N GLU A 226 20.75 -6.50 -13.11
CA GLU A 226 19.78 -5.43 -13.43
C GLU A 226 18.39 -6.02 -13.67
N ALA A 227 18.27 -7.03 -14.53
CA ALA A 227 16.99 -7.65 -14.86
C ALA A 227 16.30 -8.22 -13.61
N CYS A 228 17.05 -8.86 -12.71
CA CYS A 228 16.53 -9.29 -11.41
C CYS A 228 16.00 -8.11 -10.59
N ARG A 229 16.73 -6.99 -10.49
CA ARG A 229 16.26 -5.79 -9.79
C ARG A 229 14.99 -5.21 -10.41
N GLN A 230 14.85 -5.24 -11.73
CA GLN A 230 13.65 -4.78 -12.42
C GLN A 230 12.44 -5.68 -12.11
N VAL A 231 12.62 -7.00 -12.09
CA VAL A 231 11.56 -7.93 -11.67
C VAL A 231 11.12 -7.67 -10.23
N GLU A 232 12.06 -7.49 -9.31
CA GLU A 232 11.73 -7.15 -7.92
C GLU A 232 10.98 -5.82 -7.81
N ARG A 233 11.32 -4.83 -8.65
CA ARG A 233 10.62 -3.54 -8.69
C ARG A 233 9.20 -3.66 -9.25
N ILE A 234 9.00 -4.47 -10.29
CA ILE A 234 7.66 -4.78 -10.83
C ILE A 234 6.81 -5.46 -9.76
N ALA A 235 7.36 -6.46 -9.06
CA ALA A 235 6.69 -7.14 -7.95
C ALA A 235 6.28 -6.16 -6.84
N GLU A 236 7.14 -5.20 -6.48
CA GLU A 236 6.82 -4.15 -5.50
C GLU A 236 5.60 -3.32 -5.91
N LEU A 237 5.56 -2.90 -7.18
CA LEU A 237 4.48 -2.09 -7.72
C LEU A 237 3.15 -2.87 -7.75
N ARG A 238 3.17 -4.13 -8.17
CA ARG A 238 1.99 -5.02 -8.14
C ARG A 238 1.43 -5.19 -6.73
N LEU A 239 2.32 -5.38 -5.74
CA LEU A 239 1.92 -5.49 -4.34
C LEU A 239 1.36 -4.17 -3.82
N LYS A 240 1.95 -3.03 -4.19
CA LYS A 240 1.39 -1.71 -3.81
C LYS A 240 -0.03 -1.52 -4.34
N ASP A 241 -0.30 -1.92 -5.57
CA ASP A 241 -1.66 -1.87 -6.13
C ASP A 241 -2.61 -2.84 -5.41
N HIS A 242 -2.12 -4.02 -5.02
CA HIS A 242 -2.92 -5.03 -4.32
C HIS A 242 -3.37 -4.60 -2.90
N PHE A 243 -2.53 -3.81 -2.22
CA PHE A 243 -2.79 -3.33 -0.85
C PHE A 243 -3.35 -1.90 -0.78
N ALA A 244 -3.56 -1.24 -1.93
CA ALA A 244 -4.13 0.11 -2.02
C ALA A 244 -5.65 0.09 -1.83
#